data_AF-A0A1W2CD51-F1
#
_entry.id   AF-A0A1W2CD51-F1
#
_cell.length_a   1.000
_cell.length_b   1.000
_cell.length_c   1.000
_cell.angle_alpha   90.00
_cell.angle_beta   90.00
_cell.angle_gamma   90.00
#
_symmetry.space_group_name_H-M   'P 1'
#
loop_
_entity.id
_entity.type
_entity.pdbx_description
1 polymer ?
#
loop_
_entity_poly.entity_id
_entity_poly.type
_entity_poly.pdbx_seq_one_letter_code
_entity_poly.pdbx_strand_id
1 'polypeptide(L)' 'MKIKQIIYFFIILAGALVISFQSLFNTKEYALIIGIILLMFGIYKMSTSWKEDQTNHKDSEA' A
#
# COMPACT_ATOMS: atom_id res chain seq x y z
N MET A 1 -0.60 2.35 -17.24
CA MET A 1 -0.94 3.23 -16.10
C MET A 1 -1.93 2.59 -15.10
N LYS A 2 -3.04 1.94 -15.51
CA LYS A 2 -4.09 1.47 -14.57
C LYS A 2 -3.76 0.26 -13.68
N ILE A 3 -2.88 -0.66 -14.14
CA ILE A 3 -2.55 -1.90 -13.39
C ILE A 3 -1.71 -1.65 -12.14
N LYS A 4 -0.81 -0.64 -12.13
CA LYS A 4 0.08 -0.40 -10.98
C LYS A 4 -0.72 0.07 -9.76
N GLN A 5 -1.70 0.94 -9.99
CA GLN A 5 -2.57 1.49 -8.95
C GLN A 5 -3.49 0.42 -8.33
N ILE A 6 -4.01 -0.52 -9.14
CA ILE A 6 -4.85 -1.61 -8.64
C ILE A 6 -4.07 -2.54 -7.71
N ILE A 7 -2.79 -2.83 -8.01
CA ILE A 7 -1.94 -3.69 -7.19
C ILE A 7 -1.70 -3.04 -5.81
N TYR A 8 -1.43 -1.74 -5.76
CA TYR A 8 -1.26 -1.03 -4.49
C TYR A 8 -2.56 -1.00 -3.68
N PHE A 9 -3.71 -0.88 -4.34
CA PHE A 9 -5.01 -0.97 -3.69
C PHE A 9 -5.23 -2.36 -3.06
N PHE A 10 -4.90 -3.44 -3.76
CA PHE A 10 -4.98 -4.80 -3.22
C PHE A 10 -4.04 -5.01 -2.01
N ILE A 11 -2.86 -4.40 -1.99
CA ILE A 11 -1.93 -4.46 -0.84
C ILE A 11 -2.53 -3.76 0.39
N ILE A 12 -3.12 -2.58 0.21
CA ILE A 12 -3.78 -1.84 1.30
C ILE A 12 -4.99 -2.62 1.80
N LEU A 13 -5.78 -3.18 0.89
CA LEU A 13 -6.96 -3.96 1.21
C LEU A 13 -6.60 -5.25 1.97
N ALA A 14 -5.51 -5.93 1.58
CA ALA A 14 -4.99 -7.09 2.29
C ALA A 14 -4.51 -6.73 3.71
N GLY A 15 -3.80 -5.60 3.87
CA GLY A 15 -3.37 -5.10 5.19
C GLY A 15 -4.56 -4.80 6.11
N ALA A 16 -5.60 -4.15 5.59
CA ALA A 16 -6.83 -3.87 6.32
C ALA A 16 -7.61 -5.15 6.69
N LEU A 17 -7.64 -6.14 5.80
CA LEU A 17 -8.27 -7.44 6.07
C LEU A 17 -7.55 -8.18 7.20
N VAL A 18 -6.22 -8.19 7.18
CA VAL A 18 -5.39 -8.82 8.23
C VAL A 18 -5.65 -8.19 9.60
N ILE A 19 -5.75 -6.85 9.66
CA ILE A 19 -6.10 -6.14 10.90
C ILE A 19 -7.54 -6.48 11.35
N SER A 20 -8.48 -6.60 10.41
CA SER A 20 -9.88 -6.92 10.74
C SER A 20 -10.05 -8.38 11.23
N PHE A 21 -9.25 -9.31 10.68
CA PHE A 21 -9.24 -10.71 11.09
C PHE A 21 -8.42 -10.97 12.36
N GLN A 22 -7.76 -9.95 12.92
CA GLN A 22 -6.98 -10.04 14.16
C GLN A 22 -7.80 -10.61 15.34
N SER A 23 -9.12 -10.40 15.36
CA SER A 23 -10.00 -10.94 16.42
C SER A 23 -10.09 -12.47 16.41
N LEU A 24 -9.78 -13.13 15.29
CA LEU A 24 -9.84 -14.60 15.16
C LEU A 24 -8.51 -15.28 15.52
N PHE A 25 -7.40 -14.54 15.57
CA PHE A 25 -6.08 -15.10 15.83
C PHE A 25 -5.59 -14.73 17.24
N ASN A 26 -5.10 -15.72 17.99
CA ASN A 26 -4.56 -15.51 19.34
C ASN A 26 -3.24 -14.71 19.33
N THR A 27 -2.64 -14.51 18.15
CA THR A 27 -1.42 -13.73 17.90
C THR A 27 -1.75 -12.26 17.58
N LYS A 28 -2.55 -11.64 18.45
CA LYS A 28 -3.12 -10.31 18.24
C LYS A 28 -2.05 -9.24 17.99
N GLU A 29 -0.94 -9.30 18.69
CA GLU A 29 0.14 -8.30 18.58
C GLU A 29 0.86 -8.39 17.23
N TYR A 30 1.13 -9.60 16.74
CA TYR A 30 1.80 -9.83 15.47
C TYR A 30 0.94 -9.41 14.27
N ALA A 31 -0.36 -9.69 14.30
CA ALA A 31 -1.28 -9.31 13.23
C ALA A 31 -1.40 -7.78 13.10
N LEU A 32 -1.37 -7.05 14.22
CA LEU A 32 -1.40 -5.59 14.24
C LEU A 32 -0.12 -4.99 13.64
N ILE A 33 1.04 -5.49 14.07
CA ILE A 33 2.35 -5.03 13.59
C ILE A 33 2.50 -5.32 12.09
N ILE A 34 2.18 -6.54 11.66
CA ILE A 34 2.24 -6.94 10.24
C ILE A 34 1.27 -6.10 9.40
N GLY A 35 0.05 -5.88 9.89
CA GLY A 35 -0.93 -5.02 9.23
C GLY A 35 -0.44 -3.59 9.04
N ILE A 36 0.15 -2.99 10.07
CA ILE A 36 0.71 -1.63 10.01
C ILE A 36 1.88 -1.55 9.02
N ILE A 37 2.81 -2.50 9.05
CA ILE A 37 3.96 -2.53 8.13
C ILE A 37 3.47 -2.64 6.68
N LEU A 38 2.49 -3.52 6.42
CA LEU A 38 1.92 -3.71 5.08
C LEU A 38 1.21 -2.45 4.59
N LEU A 39 0.45 -1.80 5.48
CA LEU A 39 -0.29 -0.57 5.18
C LEU A 39 0.67 0.58 4.88
N MET A 40 1.69 0.76 5.73
CA MET A 40 2.71 1.79 5.56
C MET A 40 3.52 1.58 4.28
N PHE A 41 3.84 0.34 3.95
CA PHE A 41 4.49 -0.02 2.68
C PHE A 41 3.60 0.27 1.47
N GLY A 42 2.32 -0.10 1.52
CA GLY A 42 1.36 0.15 0.46
C GLY A 42 1.17 1.65 0.19
N ILE A 43 1.00 2.45 1.25
CA ILE A 43 0.87 3.91 1.16
C ILE A 43 2.17 4.55 0.64
N TYR A 44 3.33 4.12 1.15
CA TYR A 44 4.63 4.64 0.70
C TYR A 44 4.85 4.41 -0.80
N LYS A 45 4.57 3.19 -1.28
CA LYS A 45 4.65 2.83 -2.70
C LYS A 45 3.65 3.61 -3.56
N MET A 46 2.43 3.81 -3.07
CA MET A 46 1.43 4.61 -3.77
C MET A 46 1.87 6.07 -3.92
N SER A 47 2.39 6.67 -2.85
CA SER A 47 2.87 8.05 -2.82
C SER A 47 4.11 8.26 -3.72
N THR A 48 5.08 7.35 -3.67
CA THR A 48 6.26 7.39 -4.55
C THR A 48 5.91 7.16 -6.01
N SER A 49 5.00 6.22 -6.31
CA SER A 49 4.50 6.02 -7.67
C SER A 49 3.78 7.25 -8.22
N TRP A 50 3.12 8.03 -7.35
CA TRP A 50 2.46 9.26 -7.76
C TRP A 50 3.46 10.38 -8.06
N LYS A 51 4.59 10.39 -7.33
CA LYS A 51 5.70 11.32 -7.55
C LYS A 51 6.45 11.01 -8.85
N GLU A 52 6.63 9.72 -9.18
CA GLU A 52 7.31 9.27 -10.40
C GLU A 52 6.52 9.58 -11.69
N ASP A 53 5.19 9.55 -11.61
CA ASP A 53 4.28 9.93 -12.70
C ASP A 53 4.37 11.45 -13.01
N GLN A 54 4.59 12.29 -11.99
CA GLN A 54 4.79 13.74 -12.16
C GLN A 54 6.16 14.11 -12.75
N THR A 55 7.21 13.31 -12.51
CA THR A 55 8.55 13.60 -13.06
C THR A 55 8.57 13.38 -14.58
N ASN A 56 7.99 12.27 -15.07
CA ASN A 56 7.97 11.97 -16.51
C ASN A 56 7.20 13.00 -17.36
N HIS A 57 6.26 13.74 -16.76
CA HIS A 57 5.52 14.79 -17.46
C HIS A 57 6.33 16.10 -17.62
N LYS A 58 7.33 16.36 -16.77
CA LYS A 58 8.19 17.55 -16.90
C LYS A 58 9.29 17.40 -17.94
N ASP A 59 9.67 16.17 -18.25
CA ASP A 59 10.77 15.87 -19.16
C ASP A 59 10.34 15.86 -20.64
N SER A 60 9.02 15.90 -20.91
CA SER A 60 8.45 15.97 -22.27
C SER A 60 8.08 17.38 -22.73
N GLU A 61 8.33 18.41 -21.91
CA GLU A 61 8.07 19.83 -22.24
C GLU A 61 9.34 20.70 -22.25
N ALA A 62 10.54 20.09 -22.17
CA ALA A 62 11.84 20.79 -22.19
C ALA A 62 12.64 20.52 -23.47
#